data_AF-A0A6L3C8H8-F1
#
_entry.id   AF-A0A6L3C8H8-F1
#
_cell.length_a   1.000
_cell.length_b   1.000
_cell.length_c   1.000
_cell.angle_alpha   90.00
_cell.angle_beta   90.00
_cell.angle_gamma   90.00
#
_symmetry.space_group_name_H-M   'P 1'
#
loop_
_entity.id
_entity.type
_entity.pdbx_description
1 polymer ?
#
loop_
_entity_poly.entity_id
_entity_poly.type
_entity_poly.pdbx_seq_one_letter_code
_entity_poly.pdbx_strand_id
1 'polypeptide(L)'
;MAVKSININQRVPYSGGKSFGDVGAFEQLDGIVQFAVNPSDSANALITDLALAPKTSAGLVEFSADFRIVKPVDPQKGSHKLFFDVVNRGKPLSLLRINSGPEEAPMDEGNGFLMRCGYTQVWCGWQHDFPNTPGFLKIQIPIAS
;
A
#
# COMPACT_ATOMS: atom_id res chain seq x y z
N MET A 1 4.64 4.57 17.89
CA MET A 1 4.63 4.32 16.43
C MET A 1 3.36 3.52 16.13
N ALA A 2 2.56 3.92 15.13
CA ALA A 2 1.26 3.29 14.87
C ALA A 2 1.36 1.93 14.18
N VAL A 3 2.44 1.64 13.45
CA VAL A 3 2.67 0.33 12.80
C VAL A 3 3.12 -0.69 13.84
N LYS A 4 2.38 -1.80 13.93
CA LYS A 4 2.66 -2.94 14.81
C LYS A 4 3.47 -4.03 14.09
N SER A 5 3.07 -4.37 12.86
CA SER A 5 3.78 -5.35 12.04
C SER A 5 3.45 -5.19 10.55
N ILE A 6 4.31 -5.77 9.71
CA ILE A 6 4.14 -5.88 8.26
C ILE A 6 4.30 -7.35 7.91
N ASN A 7 3.26 -7.95 7.33
CA ASN A 7 3.26 -9.34 6.90
C ASN A 7 3.26 -9.38 5.36
N ILE A 8 4.33 -9.91 4.77
CA ILE A 8 4.42 -10.12 3.32
C ILE A 8 3.87 -11.52 3.03
N ASN A 9 2.77 -11.56 2.28
CA ASN A 9 2.08 -12.81 1.93
C ASN A 9 2.54 -13.36 0.58
N GLN A 10 2.94 -12.47 -0.33
CA GLN A 10 3.38 -12.85 -1.67
C GLN A 10 4.58 -12.00 -2.10
N ARG A 11 5.53 -12.65 -2.79
CA ARG A 11 6.65 -12.01 -3.48
C ARG A 11 6.81 -12.66 -4.85
N VAL A 12 6.73 -11.87 -5.92
CA VAL A 12 6.83 -12.36 -7.30
C VAL A 12 7.61 -11.39 -8.18
N PRO A 13 8.21 -11.86 -9.29
CA PRO A 13 8.74 -10.97 -10.32
C PRO A 13 7.62 -10.05 -10.84
N TYR A 14 7.89 -8.76 -10.91
CA TYR A 14 6.94 -7.80 -11.49
C TYR A 14 7.08 -7.79 -13.02
N SER A 15 5.96 -7.69 -13.75
CA SER A 15 5.93 -7.68 -15.22
C SER A 15 6.75 -8.83 -15.85
N GLY A 16 6.61 -10.04 -15.30
CA GLY A 16 7.34 -11.22 -15.79
C GLY A 16 8.86 -11.14 -15.68
N GLY A 17 9.41 -10.24 -14.87
CA GLY A 17 10.86 -10.03 -14.72
C GLY A 17 11.47 -9.09 -15.77
N LYS A 18 10.64 -8.35 -16.51
CA LYS A 18 11.08 -7.30 -17.43
C LYS A 18 12.03 -6.31 -16.73
N SER A 19 13.07 -5.90 -17.45
CA SER A 19 14.02 -4.88 -16.99
C SER A 19 13.61 -3.48 -17.45
N PHE A 20 13.83 -2.48 -16.61
CA PHE A 20 13.46 -1.08 -16.85
C PHE A 20 14.71 -0.20 -16.88
N GLY A 21 15.31 -0.06 -18.07
CA GLY A 21 16.57 0.68 -18.23
C GLY A 21 17.68 0.11 -17.34
N ASP A 22 18.55 0.98 -16.84
CA ASP A 22 19.72 0.59 -16.05
C ASP A 22 19.37 0.13 -14.62
N VAL A 23 18.16 0.44 -14.15
CA VAL A 23 17.67 0.02 -12.83
C VAL A 23 17.51 -1.50 -12.77
N GLY A 24 17.15 -2.12 -13.90
CA GLY A 24 16.96 -3.56 -14.02
C GLY A 24 15.55 -4.03 -13.68
N ALA A 25 15.42 -5.27 -13.23
CA ALA A 25 14.15 -5.92 -12.93
C ALA A 25 13.55 -5.47 -11.59
N PHE A 26 12.24 -5.58 -11.49
CA PHE A 26 11.47 -5.24 -10.29
C PHE A 26 10.75 -6.48 -9.73
N GLU A 27 10.45 -6.44 -8.44
CA GLU A 27 9.61 -7.43 -7.75
C GLU A 27 8.36 -6.75 -7.16
N GLN A 28 7.27 -7.52 -7.09
CA GLN A 28 6.04 -7.15 -6.42
C GLN A 28 5.93 -7.89 -5.07
N LEU A 29 5.59 -7.15 -4.03
CA LEU A 29 5.29 -7.66 -2.69
C LEU A 29 3.87 -7.29 -2.33
N ASP A 30 3.04 -8.28 -1.99
CA ASP A 30 1.68 -8.05 -1.49
C ASP A 30 1.57 -8.56 -0.06
N GLY A 31 0.85 -7.82 0.77
CA GLY A 31 0.78 -8.12 2.19
C GLY A 31 -0.24 -7.30 2.96
N ILE A 32 -0.19 -7.45 4.28
CA ILE A 32 -1.03 -6.73 5.23
C ILE A 32 -0.14 -6.02 6.24
N VAL A 33 -0.44 -4.74 6.48
CA VAL A 33 0.15 -3.94 7.54
C VAL A 33 -0.84 -3.80 8.69
N GLN A 34 -0.35 -3.95 9.91
CA GLN A 34 -1.14 -3.97 11.14
C GLN A 34 -0.82 -2.71 11.93
N PHE A 35 -1.86 -2.04 12.39
CA PHE A 35 -1.77 -0.78 13.12
C PHE A 35 -2.36 -0.91 14.52
N ALA A 36 -1.84 -0.12 15.44
CA ALA A 36 -2.39 0.10 16.77
C ALA A 36 -2.21 1.59 17.12
N VAL A 37 -3.31 2.32 17.32
CA VAL A 37 -3.28 3.76 17.62
C VAL A 37 -3.86 4.05 19.00
N ASN A 38 -3.30 5.06 19.66
CA ASN A 38 -3.82 5.54 20.93
C ASN A 38 -4.95 6.56 20.67
N PRO A 39 -6.20 6.28 21.05
CA PRO A 39 -7.33 7.20 20.86
C PRO A 39 -7.19 8.50 21.66
N SER A 40 -6.39 8.49 22.74
CA SER A 40 -6.16 9.67 23.58
C SER A 40 -4.97 10.52 23.13
N ASP A 41 -4.28 10.13 22.05
CA ASP A 41 -3.21 10.95 21.47
C ASP A 41 -3.81 12.17 20.78
N SER A 42 -3.29 13.36 21.09
CA SER A 42 -3.70 14.62 20.47
C SER A 42 -3.63 14.60 18.94
N ALA A 43 -2.69 13.85 18.36
CA ALA A 43 -2.56 13.70 16.91
C ALA A 43 -3.75 12.94 16.27
N ASN A 44 -4.46 12.14 17.06
CA ASN A 44 -5.60 11.34 16.63
C ASN A 44 -6.95 11.96 17.03
N ALA A 45 -6.96 13.12 17.70
CA ALA A 45 -8.16 13.73 18.26
C ALA A 45 -9.22 14.13 17.21
N LEU A 46 -8.81 14.32 15.95
CA LEU A 46 -9.71 14.65 14.84
C LEU A 46 -10.31 13.41 14.16
N ILE A 47 -9.92 12.19 14.56
CA ILE A 47 -10.47 10.96 14.00
C ILE A 47 -11.81 10.68 14.66
N THR A 48 -12.89 10.88 13.90
CA THR A 48 -14.25 10.61 14.34
C THR A 48 -14.39 9.19 14.85
N ASP A 49 -15.11 9.04 15.96
CA ASP A 49 -15.45 7.77 16.62
C ASP A 49 -14.27 6.91 17.09
N LEU A 50 -13.02 7.37 16.97
CA LEU A 50 -11.85 6.60 17.41
C LEU A 50 -11.90 6.28 18.91
N ALA A 51 -12.40 7.22 19.72
CA ALA A 51 -12.57 7.02 21.16
C ALA A 51 -13.66 5.98 21.51
N LEU A 52 -14.60 5.74 20.57
CA LEU A 52 -15.71 4.79 20.69
C LEU A 52 -15.38 3.40 20.11
N ALA A 53 -14.27 3.28 19.37
CA ALA A 53 -13.82 2.00 18.84
C ALA A 53 -13.39 1.03 19.96
N PRO A 54 -13.56 -0.30 19.77
CA PRO A 54 -13.01 -1.33 20.63
C PRO A 54 -11.50 -1.16 20.85
N LYS A 55 -11.07 -1.32 22.11
CA LYS A 55 -9.67 -1.14 22.53
C LYS A 55 -9.10 -2.45 23.05
N THR A 56 -7.82 -2.67 22.79
CA THR A 56 -7.05 -3.76 23.40
C THR A 56 -6.85 -3.53 24.90
N SER A 57 -6.30 -4.52 25.61
CA SER A 57 -5.90 -4.37 27.02
C SER A 57 -4.86 -3.27 27.25
N ALA A 58 -4.13 -2.87 26.19
CA ALA A 58 -3.20 -1.74 26.21
C ALA A 58 -3.87 -0.38 25.93
N GLY A 59 -5.20 -0.34 25.77
CA GLY A 59 -5.96 0.87 25.46
C GLY A 59 -5.84 1.36 24.01
N LEU A 60 -5.28 0.54 23.11
CA LEU A 60 -5.05 0.88 21.70
C LEU A 60 -6.17 0.36 20.81
N VAL A 61 -6.51 1.10 19.76
CA VAL A 61 -7.42 0.67 18.68
C VAL A 61 -6.59 0.00 17.59
N GLU A 62 -6.89 -1.27 17.29
CA GLU A 62 -6.21 -2.05 16.26
C GLU A 62 -7.00 -2.10 14.96
N PHE A 63 -6.29 -2.03 13.84
CA PHE A 63 -6.85 -2.15 12.48
C PHE A 63 -5.75 -2.61 11.51
N SER A 64 -6.11 -2.96 10.28
CA SER A 64 -5.15 -3.38 9.25
C SER A 64 -5.46 -2.78 7.90
N ALA A 65 -4.48 -2.80 7.00
CA ALA A 65 -4.68 -2.47 5.60
C ALA A 65 -3.89 -3.41 4.69
N ASP A 66 -4.46 -3.72 3.54
CA ASP A 66 -3.72 -4.33 2.44
C ASP A 66 -2.69 -3.33 1.91
N PHE A 67 -1.51 -3.84 1.56
CA PHE A 67 -0.50 -3.06 0.85
C PHE A 67 0.07 -3.83 -0.33
N ARG A 68 0.58 -3.08 -1.31
CA ARG A 68 1.37 -3.57 -2.43
C ARG A 68 2.63 -2.73 -2.58
N ILE A 69 3.76 -3.37 -2.84
CA ILE A 69 5.04 -2.73 -3.13
C ILE A 69 5.55 -3.23 -4.48
N VAL A 70 5.98 -2.31 -5.35
CA VAL A 70 6.79 -2.62 -6.52
C VAL A 70 8.14 -1.93 -6.36
N LYS A 71 9.22 -2.71 -6.27
CA LYS A 71 10.56 -2.19 -6.00
C LYS A 71 11.63 -2.86 -6.87
N PRO A 72 12.80 -2.20 -7.07
CA PRO A 72 13.93 -2.85 -7.71
C PRO A 72 14.33 -4.14 -6.99
N VAL A 73 14.71 -5.16 -7.77
CA VAL A 73 15.30 -6.40 -7.24
C VAL A 73 16.65 -6.09 -6.60
N ASP A 74 17.49 -5.28 -7.27
CA ASP A 74 18.71 -4.72 -6.71
C ASP A 74 18.42 -3.34 -6.10
N PRO A 75 18.37 -3.21 -4.77
CA PRO A 75 18.03 -1.94 -4.12
C PRO A 75 19.07 -0.85 -4.35
N GLN A 76 20.32 -1.19 -4.70
CA GLN A 76 21.39 -0.22 -4.96
C GLN A 76 21.22 0.50 -6.30
N LYS A 77 20.41 -0.08 -7.20
CA LYS A 77 20.10 0.52 -8.51
C LYS A 77 18.83 1.38 -8.48
N GLY A 78 18.11 1.39 -7.36
CA GLY A 78 16.96 2.27 -7.16
C GLY A 78 17.35 3.73 -6.93
N SER A 79 16.37 4.62 -6.98
CA SER A 79 16.59 6.05 -6.67
C SER A 79 16.55 6.37 -5.17
N HIS A 80 16.32 5.36 -4.33
CA HIS A 80 16.06 5.51 -2.89
C HIS A 80 14.90 6.46 -2.55
N LYS A 81 13.98 6.65 -3.51
CA LYS A 81 12.75 7.43 -3.32
C LYS A 81 11.54 6.51 -3.28
N LEU A 82 10.58 6.93 -2.47
CA LEU A 82 9.29 6.27 -2.32
C LEU A 82 8.22 7.10 -3.03
N PHE A 83 7.47 6.46 -3.92
CA PHE A 83 6.16 6.95 -4.34
C PHE A 83 5.10 6.19 -3.54
N PHE A 84 4.41 6.89 -2.63
CA PHE A 84 3.42 6.30 -1.74
C PHE A 84 2.02 6.79 -2.11
N ASP A 85 1.10 5.86 -2.33
CA ASP A 85 -0.29 6.12 -2.74
C ASP A 85 -1.27 5.48 -1.75
N VAL A 86 -2.14 6.32 -1.18
CA VAL A 86 -3.21 5.89 -0.28
C VAL A 86 -4.46 5.73 -1.14
N VAL A 87 -4.79 4.50 -1.50
CA VAL A 87 -5.71 4.23 -2.61
C VAL A 87 -7.17 4.31 -2.16
N ASN A 88 -7.86 5.34 -2.67
CA ASN A 88 -9.31 5.44 -2.57
C ASN A 88 -9.98 4.40 -3.47
N ARG A 89 -10.89 3.58 -2.92
CA ARG A 89 -11.49 2.39 -3.59
C ARG A 89 -10.47 1.37 -4.12
N GLY A 90 -9.27 1.33 -3.55
CA GLY A 90 -8.36 0.19 -3.69
C GLY A 90 -7.62 0.01 -5.01
N LYS A 91 -7.86 0.83 -6.04
CA LYS A 91 -7.21 0.71 -7.35
C LYS A 91 -5.84 1.42 -7.36
N PRO A 92 -4.72 0.75 -7.76
CA PRO A 92 -3.38 1.37 -7.91
C PRO A 92 -3.29 2.34 -9.10
N LEU A 93 -3.90 3.53 -8.99
CA LEU A 93 -4.07 4.44 -10.13
C LEU A 93 -2.78 5.09 -10.63
N SER A 94 -1.71 5.11 -9.85
CA SER A 94 -0.46 5.75 -10.27
C SER A 94 0.17 5.11 -11.52
N LEU A 95 -0.03 3.80 -11.76
CA LEU A 95 0.43 3.16 -13.00
C LEU A 95 -0.32 3.67 -14.23
N LEU A 96 -1.65 3.79 -14.13
CA LEU A 96 -2.48 4.43 -15.17
C LEU A 96 -2.07 5.89 -15.40
N ARG A 97 -1.93 6.68 -14.33
CA ARG A 97 -1.82 8.14 -14.42
C ARG A 97 -0.40 8.63 -14.70
N ILE A 98 0.62 7.96 -14.18
CA ILE A 98 2.03 8.38 -14.26
C ILE A 98 2.79 7.56 -15.31
N ASN A 99 2.52 6.26 -15.40
CA ASN A 99 3.13 5.41 -16.43
C ASN A 99 2.25 5.28 -17.68
N SER A 100 1.11 5.96 -17.79
CA SER A 100 0.19 5.80 -18.94
C SER A 100 -0.24 4.35 -19.18
N GLY A 101 -0.40 3.56 -18.11
CA GLY A 101 -0.88 2.18 -18.19
C GLY A 101 -2.35 2.09 -18.63
N PRO A 102 -2.80 0.94 -19.13
CA PRO A 102 -4.20 0.68 -19.48
C PRO A 102 -5.13 0.67 -18.25
N GLU A 103 -6.42 1.00 -18.44
CA GLU A 103 -7.38 1.04 -17.34
C GLU A 103 -7.85 -0.36 -16.89
N GLU A 104 -7.93 -1.28 -17.85
CA GLU A 104 -8.37 -2.67 -17.75
C GLU A 104 -7.33 -3.60 -17.11
N ALA A 105 -6.06 -3.19 -17.05
CA ALA A 105 -4.98 -3.92 -16.40
C ALA A 105 -4.26 -3.03 -15.37
N PRO A 106 -4.82 -2.87 -14.15
CA PRO A 106 -4.36 -1.86 -13.19
C PRO A 106 -2.94 -2.05 -12.66
N MET A 107 -2.35 -3.23 -12.87
CA MET A 107 -0.98 -3.55 -12.47
C MET A 107 0.00 -3.61 -13.65
N ASP A 108 -0.45 -3.34 -14.87
CA ASP A 108 0.41 -3.23 -16.04
C ASP A 108 1.44 -2.10 -15.84
N GLU A 109 2.68 -2.33 -16.26
CA GLU A 109 3.74 -1.35 -16.06
C GLU A 109 3.56 -0.06 -16.87
N GLY A 110 2.66 -0.07 -17.86
CA GLY A 110 2.48 0.96 -18.87
C GLY A 110 3.79 1.24 -19.60
N ASN A 111 4.10 2.53 -19.73
CA ASN A 111 5.37 2.97 -20.25
C ASN A 111 6.53 2.76 -19.27
N GLY A 112 6.34 2.32 -18.02
CA GLY A 112 7.40 2.05 -17.05
C GLY A 112 8.23 3.25 -16.57
N PHE A 113 7.71 4.48 -16.68
CA PHE A 113 8.44 5.72 -16.33
C PHE A 113 9.01 5.71 -14.91
N LEU A 114 8.17 5.44 -13.90
CA LEU A 114 8.62 5.41 -12.49
C LEU A 114 9.71 4.35 -12.24
N MET A 115 9.64 3.21 -12.94
CA MET A 115 10.59 2.11 -12.81
C MET A 115 11.95 2.49 -13.42
N ARG A 116 11.96 3.11 -14.61
CA ARG A 116 13.18 3.65 -15.21
C ARG A 116 13.83 4.74 -14.36
N CYS A 117 13.03 5.49 -13.60
CA CYS A 117 13.52 6.45 -12.62
C CYS A 117 13.89 5.83 -11.27
N GLY A 118 13.80 4.50 -11.11
CA GLY A 118 14.24 3.76 -9.94
C GLY A 118 13.35 3.89 -8.70
N TYR A 119 12.12 4.39 -8.82
CA TYR A 119 11.24 4.56 -7.66
C TYR A 119 10.78 3.22 -7.10
N THR A 120 10.80 3.08 -5.77
CA THR A 120 9.95 2.11 -5.09
C THR A 120 8.54 2.70 -5.02
N GLN A 121 7.55 1.96 -5.50
CA GLN A 121 6.14 2.34 -5.45
C GLN A 121 5.43 1.52 -4.41
N VAL A 122 4.59 2.16 -3.60
CA VAL A 122 3.82 1.51 -2.54
C VAL A 122 2.39 2.03 -2.57
N TRP A 123 1.43 1.11 -2.51
CA TRP A 123 0.01 1.42 -2.36
C TRP A 123 -0.51 0.85 -1.05
N CYS A 124 -1.37 1.58 -0.36
CA CYS A 124 -2.01 1.16 0.90
C CYS A 124 -3.53 1.39 0.84
N GLY A 125 -4.31 0.40 1.24
CA GLY A 125 -5.77 0.47 1.28
C GLY A 125 -6.29 1.56 2.24
N TRP A 126 -7.34 2.27 1.84
CA TRP A 126 -7.94 3.36 2.63
C TRP A 126 -9.44 3.20 2.90
N GLN A 127 -10.22 2.74 1.92
CA GLN A 127 -11.68 2.76 2.02
C GLN A 127 -12.21 1.41 2.56
N HIS A 128 -12.99 1.43 3.65
CA HIS A 128 -13.44 0.21 4.34
C HIS A 128 -14.77 -0.36 3.81
N ASP A 129 -15.61 0.47 3.20
CA ASP A 129 -16.99 0.15 2.80
C ASP A 129 -17.12 -0.26 1.32
N PHE A 130 -16.02 -0.28 0.58
CA PHE A 130 -16.00 -0.76 -0.81
C PHE A 130 -16.07 -2.30 -0.87
N PRO A 131 -16.72 -2.90 -1.90
CA PRO A 131 -16.77 -4.36 -2.06
C PRO A 131 -15.38 -5.02 -2.12
N ASN A 132 -15.30 -6.26 -1.67
CA ASN A 132 -14.06 -7.03 -1.80
C ASN A 132 -13.89 -7.43 -3.27
N THR A 133 -13.00 -6.74 -3.98
CA THR A 133 -12.65 -7.00 -5.38
C THR A 133 -11.24 -7.59 -5.45
N PRO A 134 -11.04 -8.74 -6.11
CA PRO A 134 -9.71 -9.32 -6.25
C PRO A 134 -8.69 -8.34 -6.82
N GLY A 135 -7.55 -8.22 -6.14
CA GLY A 135 -6.45 -7.33 -6.56
C GLY A 135 -6.58 -5.86 -6.14
N PHE A 136 -7.69 -5.46 -5.50
CA PHE A 136 -7.89 -4.13 -4.93
C PHE A 136 -7.49 -4.12 -3.45
N LEU A 137 -6.94 -3.00 -2.99
CA LEU A 137 -6.45 -2.84 -1.62
C LEU A 137 -7.49 -2.20 -0.71
N LYS A 138 -7.64 -2.72 0.51
CA LYS A 138 -8.68 -2.28 1.43
C LYS A 138 -8.12 -2.07 2.84
N ILE A 139 -8.78 -1.21 3.61
CA ILE A 139 -8.57 -1.13 5.06
C ILE A 139 -9.62 -1.98 5.78
N GLN A 140 -9.23 -2.63 6.86
CA GLN A 140 -10.12 -3.31 7.80
C GLN A 140 -10.07 -2.58 9.14
N ILE A 141 -11.17 -1.92 9.48
CA ILE A 141 -11.33 -1.12 10.70
C ILE A 141 -12.36 -1.76 11.63
N PRO A 142 -12.26 -1.56 12.96
CA PRO A 142 -13.28 -2.01 13.90
C PRO A 142 -14.54 -1.12 13.81
N ILE A 143 -15.66 -1.65 14.28
CA ILE A 143 -16.93 -0.91 14.38
C ILE A 143 -16.95 -0.19 15.73
N ALA A 144 -17.12 1.13 15.72
CA ALA A 144 -17.36 1.92 16.92
C ALA A 144 -18.79 1.73 17.45
N SER A 145 -18.96 1.78 18.76
CA SER A 145 -20.25 1.57 19.45
C SER A 145 -20.42 2.49 20.64
#